data_AF-N9LVU3-F1
#
_entry.id   AF-N9LVU3-F1
#
_cell.length_a   1.000
_cell.length_b   1.000
_cell.length_c   1.000
_cell.angle_alpha   90.00
_cell.angle_beta   90.00
_cell.angle_gamma   90.00
#
_symmetry.space_group_name_H-M   'P 1'
#
loop_
_entity.id
_entity.type
_entity.pdbx_description
1 polymer ?
#
loop_
_entity_poly.entity_id
_entity_poly.type
_entity_poly.pdbx_seq_one_letter_code
_entity_poly.pdbx_strand_id
1 'polypeptide(L)'
;MTNISKQLATNNSDFVDGDTVVFIDANKPDHLMTVTQVQKNGVLLNGNNSFALNHLIRHATAQELSLKRRVISDIAKHLEAATNAQKEVS
;
A
#
# COMPACT_ATOMS: atom_id res chain seq x y z
N MET A 1 -22.58 -8.05 18.41
CA MET A 1 -22.13 -8.57 17.11
C MET A 1 -21.39 -7.46 16.39
N THR A 2 -20.06 -7.45 16.46
CA THR A 2 -19.28 -6.42 15.78
C THR A 2 -19.08 -6.83 14.33
N ASN A 3 -19.79 -6.17 13.42
CA ASN A 3 -19.49 -6.23 11.99
C ASN A 3 -18.10 -5.62 11.80
N ILE A 4 -17.06 -6.46 11.83
CA ILE A 4 -15.76 -6.08 11.30
C ILE A 4 -15.98 -6.01 9.80
N SER A 5 -16.25 -4.81 9.29
CA SER A 5 -16.16 -4.52 7.87
C SER A 5 -14.80 -5.05 7.43
N LYS A 6 -14.79 -6.23 6.78
CA LYS A 6 -13.68 -6.63 5.93
C LYS A 6 -13.58 -5.50 4.93
N GLN A 7 -12.68 -4.56 5.20
CA GLN A 7 -12.23 -3.60 4.23
C GLN A 7 -12.01 -4.42 2.98
N LEU A 8 -12.79 -4.12 1.95
CA LEU A 8 -12.75 -4.82 0.68
C LEU A 8 -11.29 -4.73 0.27
N ALA A 9 -10.53 -5.79 0.53
CA ALA A 9 -9.25 -5.98 -0.08
C ALA A 9 -9.66 -6.09 -1.52
N THR A 10 -9.56 -4.96 -2.24
CA THR A 10 -9.52 -4.94 -3.69
C THR A 10 -8.40 -5.91 -3.98
N ASN A 11 -8.79 -7.15 -4.29
CA ASN A 11 -7.87 -8.21 -4.67
C ASN A 11 -7.42 -7.77 -6.07
N ASN A 12 -6.54 -6.77 -6.10
CA ASN A 12 -5.96 -6.20 -7.30
C ASN A 12 -4.91 -7.20 -7.78
N SER A 13 -5.39 -8.34 -8.28
CA SER A 13 -4.56 -9.34 -8.94
C SER A 13 -4.19 -8.92 -10.38
N ASP A 14 -4.31 -7.64 -10.68
CA ASP A 14 -3.97 -6.96 -11.93
C ASP A 14 -2.58 -6.31 -11.87
N PHE A 15 -1.71 -6.76 -10.96
CA PHE A 15 -0.30 -6.35 -10.95
C PHE A 15 0.34 -6.57 -12.32
N VAL A 16 1.12 -5.59 -12.77
CA VAL A 16 1.94 -5.65 -13.98
C VAL A 16 3.41 -5.37 -13.66
N ASP A 17 4.32 -5.80 -14.55
CA ASP A 17 5.74 -5.44 -14.44
C ASP A 17 5.91 -3.91 -14.45
N GLY A 18 6.72 -3.40 -13.53
CA GLY A 18 6.93 -1.97 -13.29
C GLY A 18 6.01 -1.36 -12.22
N ASP A 19 4.97 -2.07 -11.77
CA ASP A 19 4.09 -1.54 -10.73
C ASP A 19 4.81 -1.35 -9.40
N THR A 20 4.45 -0.27 -8.71
CA THR A 20 4.94 -0.03 -7.35
C THR A 20 3.92 -0.50 -6.32
N VAL A 21 4.34 -1.40 -5.45
CA VAL A 21 3.50 -2.06 -4.45
C VAL A 21 4.08 -1.90 -3.05
N VAL A 22 3.21 -2.06 -2.05
CA VAL A 22 3.54 -2.04 -0.63
C VAL A 22 2.87 -3.20 0.08
N PHE A 23 3.49 -3.67 1.17
CA PHE A 23 2.87 -4.67 2.04
C PHE A 23 1.71 -4.08 2.84
N ILE A 24 0.62 -4.85 2.94
CA ILE A 24 -0.55 -4.48 3.73
C ILE A 24 -0.26 -4.58 5.24
N ASP A 25 0.54 -5.57 5.65
CA ASP A 25 0.88 -5.82 7.06
C ASP A 25 1.86 -4.77 7.62
N ALA A 26 1.48 -4.12 8.71
CA ALA A 26 2.29 -3.10 9.40
C ALA A 26 3.66 -3.60 9.88
N ASN A 27 3.82 -4.90 10.16
CA ASN A 27 5.09 -5.49 10.59
C ASN A 27 6.08 -5.70 9.44
N LYS A 28 5.62 -5.57 8.19
CA LYS A 28 6.48 -5.63 7.02
C LYS A 28 7.17 -4.28 6.76
N PRO A 29 8.27 -4.29 6.00
CA PRO A 29 9.00 -3.08 5.66
C PRO A 29 8.09 -2.03 5.02
N ASP A 30 8.38 -0.76 5.30
CA ASP A 30 7.64 0.39 4.81
C ASP A 30 8.18 0.93 3.48
N HIS A 31 9.26 0.37 2.93
CA HIS A 31 9.76 0.79 1.63
C HIS A 31 8.88 0.30 0.48
N LEU A 32 8.85 1.11 -0.58
CA LEU A 32 8.18 0.75 -1.83
C LEU A 32 8.93 -0.37 -2.54
N MET A 33 8.18 -1.25 -3.20
CA MET A 33 8.72 -2.37 -3.96
C MET A 33 8.22 -2.31 -5.39
N THR A 34 9.06 -2.70 -6.35
CA THR A 34 8.67 -2.72 -7.77
C THR A 34 8.42 -4.15 -8.20
N VAL A 35 7.28 -4.39 -8.84
CA VAL A 35 6.96 -5.66 -9.49
C VAL A 35 7.90 -5.84 -10.67
N THR A 36 8.60 -6.96 -10.70
CA THR A 36 9.48 -7.36 -11.81
C THR A 36 8.85 -8.46 -12.64
N GLN A 37 8.05 -9.32 -12.02
CA GLN A 37 7.38 -10.40 -12.73
C GLN A 37 6.12 -10.83 -11.99
N VAL A 38 5.05 -11.06 -12.75
CA VAL A 38 3.78 -11.53 -12.22
C VAL A 38 3.72 -13.05 -12.37
N GLN A 39 3.29 -13.73 -11.31
CA GLN A 39 3.06 -15.17 -11.28
C GLN A 39 1.61 -15.47 -10.87
N LYS A 40 1.20 -16.74 -10.99
CA LYS A 40 -0.20 -17.15 -10.78
C LYS A 40 -0.80 -16.70 -9.43
N ASN A 41 -0.02 -16.75 -8.35
CA ASN A 41 -0.49 -16.49 -6.99
C ASN A 41 0.26 -15.34 -6.28
N GLY A 42 1.17 -14.67 -6.99
CA GLY A 42 2.11 -13.74 -6.38
C GLY A 42 2.92 -12.99 -7.43
N VAL A 43 3.81 -12.14 -6.96
CA VAL A 43 4.70 -11.33 -7.78
C VAL A 43 6.13 -11.42 -7.26
N LEU A 44 7.09 -11.36 -8.17
CA LEU A 44 8.49 -11.13 -7.86
C LEU A 44 8.75 -9.63 -7.79
N LEU A 45 9.51 -9.23 -6.78
CA LEU A 45 9.76 -7.85 -6.43
C LEU A 45 11.26 -7.55 -6.49
N ASN A 46 11.57 -6.30 -6.84
CA ASN A 46 12.92 -5.72 -6.78
C ASN A 46 13.99 -6.56 -7.51
N GLY A 47 13.76 -6.91 -8.78
CA GLY A 47 14.72 -7.67 -9.57
C GLY A 47 14.83 -9.13 -9.13
N ASN A 48 13.69 -9.75 -8.75
CA ASN A 48 13.59 -11.13 -8.26
C ASN A 48 14.27 -11.39 -6.91
N ASN A 49 14.57 -10.36 -6.12
CA ASN A 49 15.14 -10.50 -4.78
C ASN A 49 14.10 -10.87 -3.72
N SER A 50 12.81 -10.69 -4.02
CA SER A 50 11.73 -10.98 -3.07
C SER A 50 10.51 -11.51 -3.80
N PHE A 51 9.69 -12.28 -3.09
CA PHE A 51 8.43 -12.83 -3.58
C PHE A 51 7.30 -12.50 -2.60
N ALA A 52 6.18 -12.01 -3.11
CA ALA A 52 5.01 -11.70 -2.32
C ALA A 52 3.75 -12.33 -2.92
N LEU A 53 2.89 -12.89 -2.07
CA LEU A 53 1.58 -13.37 -2.48
C LEU A 53 0.64 -12.18 -2.72
N ASN A 54 -0.25 -12.28 -3.70
CA ASN A 54 -1.11 -11.16 -4.13
C ASN A 54 -1.94 -10.56 -2.99
N HIS A 55 -2.37 -11.38 -2.03
CA HIS A 55 -3.18 -10.94 -0.89
C HIS A 55 -2.37 -10.28 0.25
N LEU A 56 -1.03 -10.26 0.16
CA LEU A 56 -0.14 -9.64 1.15
C LEU A 56 0.27 -8.22 0.76
N ILE A 57 0.03 -7.84 -0.49
CA ILE A 57 0.47 -6.58 -1.08
C ILE A 57 -0.71 -5.84 -1.73
N ARG A 58 -0.53 -4.54 -1.91
CA ARG A 58 -1.43 -3.67 -2.68
C ARG A 58 -0.61 -2.67 -3.48
N HIS A 59 -1.22 -2.02 -4.47
CA HIS A 59 -0.58 -0.87 -5.13
C HIS A 59 -0.29 0.24 -4.11
N ALA A 60 0.85 0.90 -4.30
CA ALA A 60 1.19 2.10 -3.57
C ALA A 60 0.23 3.24 -3.97
N THR A 61 -0.19 4.06 -3.00
CA THR A 61 -1.00 5.25 -3.29
C THR A 61 -0.11 6.38 -3.82
N ALA A 62 -0.70 7.39 -4.47
CA ALA A 62 0.04 8.56 -4.95
C ALA A 62 0.83 9.28 -3.85
N GLN A 63 0.30 9.30 -2.62
CA GLN A 63 0.99 9.87 -1.47
C GLN A 63 2.22 9.03 -1.08
N GLU A 64 2.09 7.71 -1.08
CA GLU A 64 3.19 6.79 -0.77
C GLU A 64 4.31 6.87 -1.81
N LEU A 65 3.95 7.01 -3.09
CA LEU A 65 4.90 7.25 -4.19
C LEU A 65 5.67 8.56 -3.99
N SER A 66 4.96 9.63 -3.61
CA SER A 66 5.55 10.94 -3.37
C SER A 66 6.49 10.93 -2.16
N LEU A 67 6.11 10.24 -1.09
CA LEU A 67 6.91 10.11 0.14
C LEU A 67 7.97 9.02 0.07
N LYS A 68 7.99 8.21 -0.99
CA LYS A 68 8.83 7.02 -1.17
C LYS A 68 8.75 6.02 0.00
N ARG A 69 7.62 6.00 0.72
CA ARG A 69 7.37 5.08 1.84
C ARG A 69 5.87 4.80 2.00
N ARG A 70 5.56 3.64 2.57
CA ARG A 70 4.21 3.24 2.98
C ARG A 70 3.69 4.18 4.05
N VAL A 71 2.47 4.68 3.85
CA VAL A 71 1.76 5.51 4.82
C VAL A 71 0.93 4.57 5.68
N ILE A 72 1.32 4.42 6.94
CA ILE A 72 0.51 3.72 7.93
C ILE A 72 -0.58 4.69 8.36
N SER A 73 -1.84 4.22 8.35
CA SER A 73 -3.05 5.03 8.51
C SER A 73 -3.06 5.93 9.75
N ASP A 74 -2.29 5.63 10.80
CA ASP A 74 -2.14 6.53 11.95
C ASP A 74 -1.47 7.85 11.59
N ILE A 75 -0.51 7.85 10.67
CA ILE A 75 0.15 9.06 10.18
C ILE A 75 -0.75 9.80 9.19
N ALA A 76 -1.44 9.08 8.29
CA ALA A 76 -2.38 9.69 7.34
C ALA A 76 -3.56 10.38 8.04
N LYS A 77 -4.13 9.76 9.09
CA LYS A 77 -5.17 10.38 9.92
C LYS A 77 -4.69 11.67 10.58
N HIS A 78 -3.43 11.72 11.03
CA HIS A 78 -2.89 12.92 11.67
C HIS A 78 -2.50 14.01 10.66
N LEU A 79 -2.08 13.65 9.45
CA LEU A 79 -1.78 14.61 8.37
C LEU A 79 -3.06 15.19 7.74
N GLU A 80 -4.11 14.39 7.56
CA GLU A 80 -5.42 14.88 7.10
C GLU A 80 -6.07 15.80 8.15
N ALA A 81 -5.95 15.49 9.44
CA ALA A 81 -6.42 16.37 10.51
C ALA A 81 -5.70 17.73 10.51
N ALA A 82 -4.38 17.75 10.28
CA ALA A 82 -3.60 18.99 10.21
C ALA A 82 -3.96 19.84 8.97
N THR A 83 -4.33 19.19 7.86
CA THR A 83 -4.68 19.89 6.61
C THR A 83 -6.12 20.44 6.64
N ASN A 84 -7.06 19.72 7.27
CA ASN A 84 -8.45 20.17 7.41
C ASN A 84 -8.62 21.24 8.50
N ALA A 85 -7.77 21.27 9.53
CA ALA A 85 -7.82 22.29 10.59
C ALA A 85 -7.46 23.70 10.08
N GLN A 86 -6.77 23.84 8.94
CA GLN A 86 -6.50 25.15 8.33
C GLN A 86 -7.65 25.66 7.44
N LYS A 87 -8.66 24.84 7.15
CA LYS A 87 -9.80 25.22 6.29
C LYS A 87 -11.01 25.77 7.07
N GLU A 88 -11.04 25.61 8.39
CA GLU A 88 -12.13 26.11 9.25
C GLU A 88 -11.80 27.42 9.98
N VAL A 89 -10.69 28.08 9.63
CA VAL A 89 -10.28 29.37 10.22
C VAL A 89 -10.18 30.50 9.17
N SER A 90 -10.90 30.38 8.06
CA SER A 90 -11.14 31.48 7.10
C SER A 90 -12.63 31.75 6.92
#